data_AF-A0A845RP48-F1
#
_entry.id   AF-A0A845RP48-F1
#
_cell.length_a   1.000
_cell.length_b   1.000
_cell.length_c   1.000
_cell.angle_alpha   90.00
_cell.angle_beta   90.00
_cell.angle_gamma   90.00
#
_symmetry.space_group_name_H-M   'P 1'
#
loop_
_entity.id
_entity.type
_entity.pdbx_description
1 polymer ?
#
loop_
_entity_poly.entity_id
_entity_poly.type
_entity_poly.pdbx_seq_one_letter_code
_entity_poly.pdbx_strand_id
1 'polypeptide(L)' 'MPSKKLGRPQSDNPKTELIRIRVDTPTMEKLDECKKALNTTRSDIIRKGIEKIHDDLKK' A
#
# COMPACT_ATOMS: atom_id res chain seq x y z
N MET A 1 18.38 -0.21 -38.39
CA MET A 1 18.21 0.40 -37.05
C MET A 1 18.07 -0.73 -36.03
N PRO A 2 19.05 -0.96 -35.13
CA PRO A 2 18.99 -2.08 -34.20
C PRO A 2 17.82 -1.87 -33.21
N SER A 3 17.01 -2.90 -33.04
CA SER A 3 15.89 -2.94 -32.11
C SER A 3 16.37 -2.57 -30.70
N LYS A 4 15.80 -1.50 -30.16
CA LYS A 4 16.04 -1.06 -28.79
C LYS A 4 15.68 -2.23 -27.87
N LYS A 5 16.66 -2.76 -27.14
CA LYS A 5 16.47 -3.89 -26.21
C LYS A 5 15.27 -3.54 -25.31
N LEU A 6 14.15 -4.24 -25.48
CA LEU A 6 12.94 -4.03 -24.71
C LEU A 6 13.24 -4.53 -23.29
N GLY A 7 13.80 -3.65 -22.47
CA GLY A 7 13.98 -3.89 -21.04
C GLY A 7 12.63 -4.02 -20.34
N ARG A 8 12.64 -4.31 -19.04
CA ARG A 8 11.43 -4.41 -18.21
C ARG A 8 10.50 -3.22 -18.52
N PRO A 9 9.23 -3.46 -18.89
CA PRO A 9 8.30 -2.37 -19.21
C PRO A 9 8.35 -1.34 -18.08
N GLN A 10 8.48 -0.06 -18.44
CA GLN A 10 8.40 1.02 -17.47
C GLN A 10 7.01 0.92 -16.83
N SER A 11 6.98 0.48 -15.57
CA SER A 11 5.75 0.49 -14.79
C SER A 11 5.46 1.96 -14.48
N ASP A 12 4.30 2.46 -14.90
CA ASP A 12 3.89 3.85 -14.68
C ASP A 12 3.69 4.20 -13.20
N ASN A 13 3.52 3.20 -12.33
CA ASN A 13 3.36 3.44 -10.90
C ASN A 13 4.11 2.40 -10.07
N PRO A 14 5.45 2.47 -10.04
CA PRO A 14 6.22 1.58 -9.20
C PRO A 14 5.97 1.95 -7.74
N LYS A 15 5.61 0.95 -6.91
CA LYS A 15 5.49 1.08 -5.45
C LYS A 15 6.88 1.23 -4.83
N THR A 16 7.54 2.35 -5.10
CA THR A 16 8.96 2.59 -4.80
C THR A 16 9.17 3.07 -3.38
N GLU A 17 8.19 3.77 -2.80
CA GLU A 17 8.32 4.37 -1.48
C GLU A 17 8.00 3.35 -0.37
N LEU A 18 8.89 3.29 0.62
CA LEU A 18 8.75 2.46 1.81
C LEU A 18 8.42 3.33 3.01
N ILE A 19 7.26 3.08 3.60
CA ILE A 19 6.80 3.77 4.79
C ILE A 19 7.21 2.94 6.02
N ARG A 20 8.15 3.45 6.82
CA ARG A 20 8.54 2.88 8.13
C ARG A 20 7.88 3.68 9.24
N ILE A 21 6.90 3.10 9.92
CA ILE A 21 6.16 3.75 11.00
C ILE A 21 6.37 2.95 12.28
N ARG A 22 6.55 3.67 13.39
CA ARG A 22 6.47 3.08 14.72
C ARG A 22 5.00 3.04 15.13
N VAL A 23 4.50 1.85 15.41
CA VAL A 23 3.12 1.62 15.85
C VAL A 23 3.12 0.88 17.17
N ASP A 24 2.15 1.21 18.01
CA ASP A 24 1.92 0.53 19.28
C ASP A 24 1.34 -0.87 19.06
N THR A 25 1.52 -1.74 20.05
CA THR A 25 0.94 -3.09 20.10
C THR A 25 -0.56 -3.16 19.79
N PRO A 26 -1.44 -2.33 20.41
CA PRO A 26 -2.88 -2.39 20.12
C PRO A 26 -3.21 -2.01 18.67
N THR A 27 -2.41 -1.14 18.05
CA THR A 27 -2.58 -0.77 16.64
C THR A 27 -2.20 -1.93 15.73
N MET A 28 -1.20 -2.72 16.14
CA MET A 28 -0.79 -3.92 15.42
C MET A 28 -1.84 -5.04 15.48
N GLU A 29 -2.49 -5.20 16.64
CA GLU A 29 -3.59 -6.16 16.82
C GLU A 29 -4.79 -5.82 15.93
N LYS A 30 -5.22 -4.54 15.93
CA LYS A 30 -6.28 -4.07 15.03
C LYS A 30 -5.94 -4.31 13.56
N LEU A 31 -4.68 -4.10 13.17
CA LEU A 31 -4.21 -4.40 11.82
C LEU A 31 -4.32 -5.89 11.47
N ASP A 32 -3.98 -6.79 12.39
CA ASP A 32 -4.12 -8.23 12.19
C ASP A 32 -5.57 -8.71 12.21
N GLU A 33 -6.45 -8.07 12.99
CA GLU A 33 -7.90 -8.29 12.92
C GLU A 33 -8.48 -7.88 11.57
N CYS A 34 -8.17 -6.66 11.11
CA CYS A 34 -8.55 -6.19 9.78
C CYS A 34 -8.04 -7.13 8.68
N LYS A 35 -6.81 -7.65 8.86
CA LYS A 35 -6.22 -8.62 7.92
C LYS A 35 -7.02 -9.91 7.84
N LYS A 36 -7.45 -10.46 8.98
CA LYS A 36 -8.29 -11.67 9.03
C LYS A 36 -9.68 -11.41 8.45
N ALA A 37 -10.29 -10.28 8.77
CA ALA A 37 -11.63 -9.95 8.29
C ALA A 37 -11.68 -9.71 6.77
N LEU A 38 -10.66 -9.03 6.22
CA LEU A 38 -10.62 -8.64 4.81
C LEU A 38 -9.82 -9.61 3.93
N ASN A 39 -9.19 -10.65 4.50
CA ASN A 39 -8.31 -11.60 3.79
C ASN A 39 -7.28 -10.92 2.86
N THR A 40 -6.72 -9.79 3.30
CA THR A 40 -5.79 -8.97 2.52
C THR A 40 -4.41 -8.89 3.18
N THR A 41 -3.45 -8.21 2.54
CA THR A 41 -2.14 -7.98 3.14
C THR A 41 -2.14 -6.75 4.03
N ARG A 42 -1.22 -6.69 5.01
CA ARG A 42 -1.06 -5.52 5.89
C ARG A 42 -0.86 -4.22 5.09
N SER A 43 -0.09 -4.29 4.00
CA SER A 43 0.14 -3.15 3.11
C SER A 43 -1.12 -2.70 2.38
N ASP A 44 -2.01 -3.61 2.00
CA ASP A 44 -3.27 -3.27 1.35
C ASP A 44 -4.23 -2.55 2.29
N ILE A 45 -4.29 -2.99 3.55
CA ILE A 45 -5.12 -2.36 4.58
C ILE A 45 -4.65 -0.94 4.84
N ILE A 46 -3.33 -0.73 4.96
CA ILE A 46 -2.75 0.60 5.17
C ILE A 46 -3.08 1.52 3.99
N ARG A 47 -2.94 1.05 2.74
CA ARG A 47 -3.29 1.85 1.55
C ARG A 47 -4.76 2.23 1.53
N LYS A 48 -5.66 1.27 1.74
CA LYS A 48 -7.11 1.52 1.81
C LYS A 48 -7.48 2.46 2.96
N GLY A 49 -6.79 2.35 4.09
CA GLY A 49 -6.97 3.25 5.22
C GLY A 49 -6.60 4.70 4.87
N ILE A 50 -5.46 4.90 4.21
CA ILE A 50 -5.02 6.22 3.75
C ILE A 50 -5.98 6.78 2.70
N GLU A 51 -6.41 5.99 1.71
CA GLU A 51 -7.39 6.41 0.71
C GLU A 51 -8.69 6.88 1.35
N LYS A 52 -9.25 6.11 2.29
CA LYS A 52 -10.48 6.49 3.01
C LYS A 52 -10.34 7.80 3.78
N ILE A 53 -9.24 7.98 4.53
CA ILE A 53 -9.02 9.23 5.29
C ILE A 53 -8.85 10.40 4.33
N HIS A 54 -8.15 10.21 3.22
CA HIS A 54 -7.94 11.24 2.21
C HIS A 54 -9.23 11.62 1.47
N ASP A 55 -10.11 10.66 1.19
CA ASP A 55 -11.44 10.92 0.63
C ASP A 55 -12.33 11.66 1.63
N ASP A 56 -12.28 11.30 2.92
CA ASP A 56 -13.02 11.98 3.98
C ASP A 56 -12.55 13.44 4.16
N LEU A 57 -11.25 13.70 4.04
CA LEU A 57 -10.65 15.04 4.09
C LEU A 57 -10.99 15.92 2.87
N LYS A 58 -11.33 15.31 1.73
CA LYS A 58 -11.70 16.03 0.50
C LYS A 58 -13.19 16.36 0.41
N LYS A 59 -13.94 16.04 1.45
CA LYS A 59 -15.38 16.26 1.55
C LYS A 59 -15.70 17.57 2.25
#